data_AF-A0A316LNV5-F1
#
_entry.id   AF-A0A316LNV5-F1
#
_cell.length_a   1.000
_cell.length_b   1.000
_cell.length_c   1.000
_cell.angle_alpha   90.00
_cell.angle_beta   90.00
_cell.angle_gamma   90.00
#
_symmetry.space_group_name_H-M   'P 1'
#
loop_
_entity.id
_entity.type
_entity.pdbx_description
1 polymer ?
#
loop_
_entity_poly.entity_id
_entity_poly.type
_entity_poly.pdbx_seq_one_letter_code
_entity_poly.pdbx_strand_id
1 'polypeptide(L)'
;MLTKSKSFLYIVLALAAGVALLLLPGSGGTESKTVSAPSASEYTAALEKKVASLIGELDGVKDCSVAITLAAGYEYLYASDGRISHTYDESGALLGDEETREYIFAATDGNTQPVVISERMPTVEGVAVVCKGATAVTEQKIISLLSALFNIKSNKISVITQ
;
A
#
# COMPACT_ATOMS: atom_id res chain seq x y z
N MET A 1 35.04 35.96 -48.83
CA MET A 1 36.22 35.39 -48.17
C MET A 1 35.90 35.17 -46.70
N LEU A 2 35.50 33.95 -46.31
CA LEU A 2 35.40 33.57 -44.89
C LEU A 2 36.35 32.38 -44.69
N THR A 3 37.47 32.63 -44.02
CA THR A 3 38.42 31.59 -43.61
C THR A 3 37.77 30.75 -42.51
N LYS A 4 37.17 29.65 -42.96
CA LYS A 4 36.56 28.57 -42.19
C LYS A 4 37.60 27.91 -41.28
N SER A 5 37.73 28.37 -40.04
CA SER A 5 38.59 27.74 -39.04
C SER A 5 37.85 26.56 -38.38
N LYS A 6 38.55 25.42 -38.23
CA LYS A 6 38.00 24.20 -37.63
C LYS A 6 37.44 24.44 -36.21
N SER A 7 37.97 25.43 -35.49
CA SER A 7 37.54 25.85 -34.16
C SER A 7 36.11 26.42 -34.12
N PHE A 8 35.67 27.16 -35.14
CA PHE A 8 34.28 27.65 -35.21
C PHE A 8 33.29 26.48 -35.39
N LEU A 9 33.69 25.45 -36.13
CA LEU A 9 32.87 24.25 -36.35
C LEU A 9 32.68 23.43 -35.06
N TYR A 10 33.70 23.35 -34.20
CA TYR A 10 33.58 22.69 -32.89
C TYR A 10 32.66 23.44 -31.91
N ILE A 11 32.67 24.78 -31.95
CA ILE A 11 31.79 25.59 -31.09
C ILE A 11 30.32 25.41 -31.47
N VAL A 12 30.01 25.40 -32.77
CA VAL A 12 28.65 25.15 -33.25
C VAL A 12 28.19 23.72 -32.92
N LEU A 13 29.10 22.74 -32.99
CA LEU A 13 28.80 21.35 -32.66
C LEU A 13 28.56 21.13 -31.16
N ALA A 14 29.33 21.81 -30.30
CA ALA A 14 29.12 21.78 -28.85
C ALA A 14 27.78 22.42 -28.45
N LEU A 15 27.39 23.51 -29.11
CA LEU A 15 26.14 24.20 -28.84
C LEU A 15 24.93 23.39 -29.34
N ALA A 16 25.05 22.75 -30.50
CA ALA A 16 24.04 21.82 -31.01
C ALA A 16 23.89 20.58 -30.11
N ALA A 17 25.00 20.04 -29.59
CA ALA A 17 24.96 18.91 -28.65
C ALA A 17 24.31 19.31 -27.31
N GLY A 18 24.56 20.52 -26.81
CA GLY A 18 23.92 21.05 -25.61
C GLY A 18 22.40 21.22 -25.77
N VAL A 19 21.95 21.74 -26.91
CA VAL A 19 20.51 21.86 -27.21
C VAL A 19 19.87 20.49 -27.46
N ALA A 20 20.59 19.55 -28.08
CA ALA A 20 20.13 18.16 -28.25
C ALA A 20 19.98 17.42 -26.91
N LEU A 21 20.84 17.71 -25.92
CA LEU A 21 20.72 17.15 -24.57
C LEU A 21 19.46 17.64 -23.85
N LEU A 22 18.97 18.84 -24.19
CA LEU A 22 17.78 19.47 -23.60
C LEU A 22 16.46 18.95 -24.21
N LEU A 23 16.52 18.33 -25.39
CA LEU A 23 15.38 17.75 -26.12
C LEU A 23 15.27 16.22 -25.97
N LEU A 24 16.23 15.58 -25.32
CA LEU A 24 16.08 14.20 -24.85
C LEU A 24 15.08 14.20 -23.68
N PRO A 25 14.13 13.25 -23.62
CA PRO A 25 13.32 13.07 -22.42
C PRO A 25 14.26 12.72 -21.28
N GLY A 26 14.54 13.70 -20.43
CA GLY A 26 15.44 13.57 -19.30
C GLY A 26 14.89 12.53 -18.34
N SER A 27 15.40 11.30 -18.43
CA SER A 27 15.34 10.29 -17.38
C SER A 27 16.30 10.66 -16.24
N GLY A 28 16.24 11.92 -15.81
CA GLY A 28 16.84 12.47 -14.60
C GLY A 28 15.75 12.74 -13.57
N GLY A 29 14.76 11.85 -13.50
CA GLY A 29 13.85 11.80 -12.39
C GLY A 29 14.67 11.44 -11.17
N THR A 30 14.88 12.40 -10.28
CA THR A 30 15.12 12.11 -8.88
C THR A 30 14.00 11.18 -8.46
N GLU A 31 14.30 9.87 -8.39
CA GLU A 31 13.47 8.93 -7.67
C GLU A 31 13.45 9.43 -6.22
N SER A 32 12.49 10.30 -5.94
CA SER A 32 11.98 10.42 -4.59
C SER A 32 11.43 9.03 -4.29
N LYS A 33 12.22 8.23 -3.58
CA LYS A 33 11.71 7.07 -2.87
C LYS A 33 10.76 7.59 -1.81
N THR A 34 9.56 8.00 -2.23
CA THR A 34 8.38 7.89 -1.42
C THR A 34 8.33 6.42 -1.02
N VAL A 35 8.55 6.13 0.25
CA VAL A 35 8.19 4.85 0.86
C VAL A 35 6.67 4.80 0.80
N SER A 36 6.13 4.55 -0.40
CA SER A 36 4.72 4.28 -0.59
C SER A 36 4.52 2.88 -0.06
N ALA A 37 3.62 2.74 0.91
CA ALA A 37 3.13 1.43 1.29
C ALA A 37 2.70 0.68 0.01
N PRO A 38 2.96 -0.64 -0.08
CA PRO A 38 2.52 -1.43 -1.22
C PRO A 38 1.03 -1.21 -1.42
N SER A 39 0.60 -1.09 -2.67
CA SER A 39 -0.81 -0.86 -2.96
C SER A 39 -1.64 -2.03 -2.39
N ALA A 40 -2.90 -1.79 -2.04
CA ALA A 40 -3.78 -2.84 -1.54
C ALA A 40 -3.83 -4.05 -2.50
N SER A 41 -3.69 -3.83 -3.80
CA SER A 41 -3.58 -4.87 -4.82
C SER A 41 -2.31 -5.71 -4.69
N GLU A 42 -1.15 -5.09 -4.47
CA GLU A 42 0.13 -5.80 -4.30
C GLU A 42 0.14 -6.63 -3.01
N TYR A 43 -0.39 -6.07 -1.93
CA TYR A 43 -0.55 -6.78 -0.66
C TYR A 43 -1.45 -8.00 -0.82
N THR A 44 -2.60 -7.84 -1.48
CA THR A 44 -3.56 -8.92 -1.73
C THR A 44 -2.93 -10.03 -2.59
N ALA A 45 -2.28 -9.67 -3.71
CA ALA A 45 -1.61 -10.63 -4.58
C ALA A 45 -0.50 -11.42 -3.85
N ALA A 46 0.25 -10.75 -2.96
CA ALA A 46 1.26 -11.40 -2.13
C ALA A 46 0.64 -12.41 -1.15
N LEU A 47 -0.50 -12.08 -0.53
CA LEU A 47 -1.24 -12.99 0.33
C LEU A 47 -1.80 -14.18 -0.45
N GLU A 48 -2.45 -13.94 -1.59
CA GLU A 48 -3.02 -14.99 -2.45
C GLU A 48 -1.95 -16.00 -2.87
N LYS A 49 -0.77 -15.51 -3.28
CA LYS A 49 0.35 -16.38 -3.66
C LYS A 49 0.87 -17.21 -2.49
N LYS A 50 1.01 -16.60 -1.30
CA LYS A 50 1.45 -17.32 -0.09
C LYS A 50 0.45 -18.42 0.29
N VAL A 51 -0.84 -18.10 0.28
CA VAL A 51 -1.91 -19.05 0.60
C VAL A 51 -1.99 -20.17 -0.42
N ALA A 52 -1.89 -19.87 -1.72
CA ALA A 52 -1.88 -20.87 -2.77
C ALA A 52 -0.71 -21.86 -2.60
N SER A 53 0.47 -21.37 -2.22
CA SER A 53 1.63 -22.21 -1.91
C SER A 53 1.36 -23.12 -0.72
N LEU A 54 0.83 -22.59 0.39
CA LEU A 54 0.53 -23.37 1.59
C LEU A 54 -0.52 -24.45 1.34
N ILE A 55 -1.57 -24.13 0.59
CA ILE A 55 -2.61 -25.10 0.23
C ILE A 55 -2.05 -26.18 -0.71
N GLY A 56 -1.12 -25.80 -1.60
CA GLY A 56 -0.45 -26.73 -2.52
C GLY A 56 0.46 -27.76 -1.83
N GLU A 57 0.86 -27.52 -0.58
CA GLU A 57 1.62 -28.50 0.23
C GLU A 57 0.71 -29.58 0.85
N LEU A 58 -0.61 -29.46 0.73
CA LEU A 58 -1.55 -30.46 1.23
C LEU A 58 -1.67 -31.66 0.27
N ASP A 59 -1.72 -32.86 0.84
CA ASP A 59 -1.86 -34.10 0.08
C ASP A 59 -3.13 -34.13 -0.78
N GLY A 60 -2.96 -34.48 -2.06
CA GLY A 60 -4.04 -34.65 -3.03
C GLY A 60 -4.51 -33.36 -3.70
N VAL A 61 -3.95 -32.21 -3.34
CA VAL A 61 -4.31 -30.91 -3.92
C VAL A 61 -3.44 -30.62 -5.15
N LYS A 62 -4.07 -30.19 -6.25
CA LYS A 62 -3.38 -29.70 -7.46
C LYS A 62 -4.04 -28.42 -7.97
N ASP A 63 -3.27 -27.61 -8.69
CA ASP A 63 -3.75 -26.42 -9.42
C ASP A 63 -4.67 -25.52 -8.58
N CYS A 64 -4.16 -24.96 -7.48
CA CYS A 64 -4.94 -24.04 -6.66
C CYS A 64 -4.87 -22.59 -7.14
N SER A 65 -6.04 -21.96 -7.22
CA SER A 65 -6.21 -20.52 -7.35
C SER A 65 -6.91 -19.98 -6.11
N VAL A 66 -6.42 -18.85 -5.61
CA VAL A 66 -6.91 -18.21 -4.39
C VAL A 66 -7.21 -16.76 -4.71
N ALA A 67 -8.39 -16.30 -4.30
CA ALA A 67 -8.77 -14.91 -4.33
C ALA A 67 -9.08 -14.41 -2.91
N ILE A 68 -8.57 -13.25 -2.54
CA ILE A 68 -8.73 -12.66 -1.21
C ILE A 68 -9.38 -11.28 -1.33
N THR A 69 -10.36 -11.01 -0.46
CA THR A 69 -10.98 -9.69 -0.32
C THR A 69 -10.59 -9.09 1.02
N LEU A 70 -10.22 -7.80 1.02
CA LEU A 70 -9.88 -7.03 2.21
C LEU A 70 -11.09 -6.19 2.66
N ALA A 71 -11.29 -6.07 3.98
CA ALA A 71 -12.36 -5.25 4.55
C ALA A 71 -12.08 -3.74 4.41
N ALA A 72 -10.81 -3.36 4.47
CA ALA A 72 -10.36 -1.97 4.41
C ALA A 72 -8.92 -1.90 3.88
N GLY A 73 -8.48 -0.69 3.52
CA GLY A 73 -7.09 -0.39 3.19
C GLY A 73 -6.21 -0.27 4.45
N TYR A 74 -5.00 0.25 4.25
CA TYR A 74 -4.12 0.60 5.36
C TYR A 74 -4.70 1.74 6.18
N GLU A 75 -4.66 1.61 7.50
CA GLU A 75 -5.06 2.66 8.42
C GLU A 75 -3.81 3.21 9.13
N TYR A 76 -3.66 4.54 9.09
CA TYR A 76 -2.56 5.25 9.72
C TYR A 76 -3.09 6.07 10.90
N LEU A 77 -2.47 5.87 12.07
CA LEU A 77 -2.71 6.70 13.24
C LEU A 77 -1.62 7.77 13.30
N TYR A 78 -2.02 9.03 13.13
CA TYR A 78 -1.12 10.18 13.18
C TYR A 78 -1.08 10.81 14.56
N ALA A 79 0.04 11.43 14.90
CA ALA A 79 0.16 12.23 16.10
C ALA A 79 -0.66 13.51 15.96
N SER A 80 -1.44 13.81 16.99
CA SER A 80 -2.22 15.04 17.08
C SER A 80 -2.25 15.54 18.52
N ASP A 81 -2.23 16.85 18.70
CA ASP A 81 -2.56 17.52 19.95
C ASP A 81 -4.05 17.88 19.96
N GLY A 82 -4.72 17.67 21.09
CA GLY A 82 -6.17 17.86 21.23
C GLY A 82 -6.49 18.75 22.41
N ARG A 83 -7.33 19.77 22.20
CA ARG A 83 -7.82 20.67 23.26
C ARG A 83 -9.33 20.61 23.32
N ILE A 84 -9.85 20.33 24.51
CA ILE A 84 -11.29 20.37 24.81
C ILE A 84 -11.53 21.63 25.64
N SER A 85 -12.42 22.50 25.16
CA SER A 85 -12.86 23.70 25.87
C SER A 85 -14.31 23.54 26.29
N HIS A 86 -14.58 23.67 27.58
CA HIS A 86 -15.93 23.63 28.13
C HIS A 86 -16.40 25.04 28.44
N THR A 87 -17.57 25.42 27.93
CA THR A 87 -18.23 26.69 28.26
C THR A 87 -19.34 26.42 29.26
N TYR A 88 -19.37 27.16 30.36
CA TYR A 88 -20.39 27.06 31.41
C TYR A 88 -21.14 28.40 31.55
N ASP A 89 -22.39 28.34 32.01
CA ASP A 89 -23.15 29.54 32.38
C ASP A 89 -22.80 30.01 33.82
N GLU A 90 -23.40 31.14 34.22
CA GLU A 90 -23.20 31.70 35.57
C GLU A 90 -23.73 30.81 36.70
N SER A 91 -24.60 29.84 36.38
CA SER A 91 -25.11 28.83 37.32
C SER A 91 -24.25 27.57 37.41
N GLY A 92 -23.20 27.47 36.57
CA GLY A 92 -22.34 26.31 36.45
C GLY A 92 -22.87 25.21 35.53
N ALA A 93 -23.92 25.46 34.74
CA ALA A 93 -24.43 24.52 33.76
C ALA A 93 -23.58 24.57 32.46
N LEU A 94 -23.26 23.41 31.90
CA LEU A 94 -22.54 23.30 30.62
C LEU A 94 -23.39 23.89 29.47
N LEU A 95 -22.87 24.90 28.81
CA LEU A 95 -23.45 25.54 27.63
C LEU A 95 -22.92 24.98 26.31
N GLY A 96 -21.69 24.47 26.30
CA GLY A 96 -21.08 23.93 25.08
C GLY A 96 -19.73 23.27 25.32
N ASP A 97 -19.39 22.38 24.40
CA ASP A 97 -18.10 21.68 24.33
C ASP A 97 -17.50 21.92 22.94
N GLU A 98 -16.24 22.36 22.89
CA GLU A 98 -15.49 22.54 21.65
C GLU A 98 -14.21 21.70 21.70
N GLU A 99 -14.11 20.71 20.80
CA GLU A 99 -12.91 19.89 20.58
C GLU A 99 -12.13 20.44 19.39
N THR A 100 -10.91 20.93 19.62
CA THR A 100 -9.94 21.29 18.58
C THR A 100 -8.84 20.23 18.50
N ARG A 101 -8.54 19.75 17.28
CA ARG A 101 -7.47 18.78 17.03
C ARG A 101 -6.47 19.31 15.99
N GLU A 102 -5.18 19.27 16.32
CA GLU A 102 -4.09 19.71 15.45
C GLU A 102 -3.09 18.57 15.21
N TYR A 103 -2.83 18.22 13.94
CA TYR A 103 -1.88 17.15 13.60
C TYR A 103 -0.43 17.64 13.69
N ILE A 104 0.46 16.79 14.22
CA ILE A 104 1.88 17.10 14.41
C ILE A 104 2.67 16.68 13.16
N PHE A 105 3.45 17.62 12.63
CA PHE A 105 4.33 17.41 11.48
C PHE A 105 5.80 17.50 11.88
N ALA A 106 6.63 16.61 11.33
CA ALA A 106 8.07 16.67 11.44
C ALA A 106 8.68 17.18 10.11
N ALA A 107 9.67 18.06 10.21
CA ALA A 107 10.44 18.53 9.07
C ALA A 107 11.80 17.82 9.03
N THR A 108 12.03 17.05 7.96
CA THR A 108 13.33 16.41 7.69
C THR A 108 13.72 16.75 6.25
N ASP A 109 14.93 17.29 6.07
CA ASP A 109 15.51 17.57 4.74
C ASP A 109 14.60 18.39 3.79
N GLY A 110 13.92 19.40 4.34
CA GLY A 110 13.02 20.27 3.57
C GLY A 110 11.67 19.65 3.21
N ASN A 111 11.38 18.44 3.67
CA ASN A 111 10.08 17.79 3.50
C ASN A 111 9.34 17.75 4.84
N THR A 112 8.09 18.22 4.85
CA THR A 112 7.23 18.23 6.03
C THR A 112 6.23 17.07 5.93
N GLN A 113 6.31 16.11 6.85
CA GLN A 113 5.48 14.91 6.85
C GLN A 113 4.77 14.76 8.21
N PRO A 114 3.51 14.28 8.24
CA PRO A 114 2.83 14.02 9.50
C PRO A 114 3.53 12.90 10.26
N VAL A 115 3.58 13.00 11.59
CA VAL A 115 4.20 11.97 12.42
C VAL A 115 3.24 10.79 12.55
N VAL A 116 3.64 9.62 12.04
CA VAL A 116 2.86 8.37 12.18
C VAL A 116 3.20 7.72 13.52
N ILE A 117 2.18 7.49 14.34
CA ILE A 117 2.28 6.75 15.61
C ILE A 117 2.18 5.23 15.35
N SER A 118 1.27 4.82 14.48
CA SER A 118 1.02 3.39 14.21
C SER A 118 0.43 3.18 12.82
N GLU A 119 0.67 2.00 12.26
CA GLU A 119 0.09 1.52 11.01
C GLU A 119 -0.64 0.20 11.29
N ARG A 120 -1.88 0.08 10.81
CA ARG A 120 -2.66 -1.15 10.86
C ARG A 120 -2.80 -1.71 9.45
N MET A 121 -2.41 -2.98 9.30
CA MET A 121 -2.55 -3.70 8.04
C MET A 121 -4.02 -3.99 7.72
N PRO A 122 -4.39 -4.03 6.43
CA PRO A 122 -5.70 -4.49 5.97
C PRO A 122 -6.08 -5.84 6.57
N THR A 123 -7.33 -5.96 7.02
CA THR A 123 -7.89 -7.23 7.47
C THR A 123 -8.55 -7.96 6.31
N VAL A 124 -8.39 -9.29 6.27
CA VAL A 124 -9.07 -10.13 5.28
C VAL A 124 -10.54 -10.27 5.66
N GLU A 125 -11.44 -10.03 4.71
CA GLU A 125 -12.87 -10.20 4.88
C GLU A 125 -13.38 -11.54 4.35
N GLY A 126 -12.77 -12.05 3.28
CA GLY A 126 -13.21 -13.28 2.63
C GLY A 126 -12.14 -13.91 1.76
N VAL A 127 -12.23 -15.24 1.63
CA VAL A 127 -11.30 -16.03 0.83
C VAL A 127 -12.07 -17.02 -0.03
N ALA A 128 -11.76 -17.05 -1.32
CA ALA A 128 -12.25 -18.07 -2.24
C ALA A 128 -11.08 -18.90 -2.75
N VAL A 129 -11.25 -20.21 -2.76
CA VAL A 129 -10.25 -21.19 -3.20
C VAL A 129 -10.87 -22.10 -4.24
N VAL A 130 -10.17 -22.28 -5.36
CA VAL A 130 -10.50 -23.29 -6.37
C VAL A 130 -9.30 -24.21 -6.53
N CYS A 131 -9.47 -25.51 -6.28
CA CYS A 131 -8.40 -26.49 -6.39
C CYS A 131 -8.90 -27.77 -7.06
N LYS A 132 -8.01 -28.48 -7.76
CA LYS A 132 -8.30 -29.80 -8.32
C LYS A 132 -7.92 -30.90 -7.34
N GLY A 133 -8.71 -31.98 -7.31
CA GLY A 133 -8.40 -33.18 -6.53
C GLY A 133 -8.58 -33.07 -5.01
N ALA A 134 -9.09 -31.94 -4.50
CA ALA A 134 -9.43 -31.80 -3.10
C ALA A 134 -10.62 -32.71 -2.73
N THR A 135 -10.43 -33.57 -1.73
CA THR A 135 -11.51 -34.35 -1.12
C THR A 135 -12.26 -33.52 -0.08
N ALA A 136 -13.45 -33.97 0.37
CA ALA A 136 -14.17 -33.31 1.46
C ALA A 136 -13.33 -33.17 2.75
N VAL A 137 -12.42 -34.11 3.01
CA VAL A 137 -11.49 -34.04 4.15
C VAL A 137 -10.47 -32.92 3.94
N THR A 138 -9.93 -32.80 2.71
CA THR A 138 -8.98 -31.76 2.34
C THR A 138 -9.62 -30.38 2.36
N GLU A 139 -10.87 -30.27 1.88
CA GLU A 139 -11.68 -29.05 1.94
C GLU A 139 -11.81 -28.52 3.38
N GLN A 140 -12.17 -29.39 4.32
CA GLN A 140 -12.29 -29.01 5.72
C GLN A 140 -10.95 -28.57 6.33
N LYS A 141 -9.83 -29.20 5.93
CA LYS A 141 -8.49 -28.78 6.33
C LYS A 141 -8.16 -27.38 5.80
N ILE A 142 -8.49 -27.09 4.55
CA ILE A 142 -8.30 -25.76 3.93
C ILE A 142 -9.12 -24.72 4.70
N ILE A 143 -10.40 -24.98 4.96
CA ILE A 143 -11.27 -24.06 5.70
C ILE A 143 -10.70 -23.79 7.10
N SER A 144 -10.26 -24.84 7.82
CA SER A 144 -9.67 -24.70 9.15
C SER A 144 -8.37 -23.89 9.13
N LEU A 145 -7.49 -24.17 8.17
CA LEU A 145 -6.22 -23.46 7.98
C LEU A 145 -6.45 -21.97 7.71
N LEU A 146 -7.36 -21.63 6.79
CA LEU A 146 -7.68 -20.24 6.45
C LEU A 146 -8.36 -19.51 7.60
N SER A 147 -9.24 -20.20 8.33
CA SER A 147 -9.90 -19.64 9.53
C SER A 147 -8.86 -19.28 10.59
N ALA A 148 -7.87 -20.16 10.83
CA ALA A 148 -6.80 -19.92 11.80
C ALA A 148 -5.81 -18.84 11.34
N LEU A 149 -5.47 -18.81 10.05
CA LEU A 149 -4.50 -17.85 9.49
C LEU A 149 -5.03 -16.42 9.49
N PHE A 150 -6.30 -16.24 9.12
CA PHE A 150 -6.90 -14.91 8.94
C PHE A 150 -7.88 -14.51 10.04
N ASN A 151 -8.12 -15.40 11.01
CA ASN A 151 -9.12 -15.20 12.07
C ASN A 151 -10.51 -14.87 11.50
N ILE A 152 -10.88 -15.51 10.40
CA ILE A 152 -12.19 -15.37 9.74
C ILE A 152 -13.06 -16.59 10.00
N LYS A 153 -14.38 -16.39 10.01
CA LYS A 153 -15.35 -17.48 10.20
C LYS A 153 -15.45 -18.31 8.92
N SER A 154 -15.78 -19.60 9.06
CA SER A 154 -15.91 -20.53 7.94
C SER A 154 -16.93 -20.09 6.89
N ASN A 155 -17.98 -19.35 7.26
CA ASN A 155 -18.96 -18.81 6.32
C ASN A 155 -18.44 -17.66 5.43
N LYS A 156 -17.19 -17.20 5.65
CA LYS A 156 -16.47 -16.24 4.82
C LYS A 156 -15.41 -16.92 3.94
N ILE A 157 -15.34 -18.26 3.98
CA ILE A 157 -14.41 -19.06 3.18
C ILE A 157 -15.23 -19.96 2.26
N SER A 158 -14.92 -19.92 0.96
CA SER A 158 -15.52 -20.82 -0.03
C SER A 158 -14.43 -21.63 -0.70
N VAL A 159 -14.59 -22.94 -0.73
CA VAL A 159 -13.68 -23.86 -1.43
C VAL A 159 -14.49 -24.62 -2.48
N ILE A 160 -14.01 -24.59 -3.73
CA ILE A 160 -14.62 -25.30 -4.85
C ILE A 160 -13.62 -26.30 -5.38
N THR A 161 -14.07 -27.54 -5.58
CA THR A 161 -13.24 -28.64 -6.10
C THR A 161 -13.67 -29.01 -7.52
N GLN A 162 -12.69 -29.27 -8.39
CA GLN A 162 -12.88 -29.76 -9.77
C GLN A 162 -12.12 -31.06 -10.03
#